data_AF-A0A2T2YKW1-F1
#
_entry.id   AF-A0A2T2YKW1-F1
#
_cell.length_a   1.000
_cell.length_b   1.000
_cell.length_c   1.000
_cell.angle_alpha   90.00
_cell.angle_beta   90.00
_cell.angle_gamma   90.00
#
_symmetry.space_group_name_H-M   'P 1'
#
loop_
_entity.id
_entity.type
_entity.pdbx_description
1 polymer ?
#
loop_
_entity_poly.entity_id
_entity_poly.type
_entity_poly.pdbx_seq_one_letter_code
_entity_poly.pdbx_strand_id
1 'polypeptide(L)'
;MRAPLQFIFTFLLIACSFGQAFAFDDGLEALQKKKYDKAFTIFYKSLSENPDDVAALYGMSKLLSLPDYTSRDLEKAYVHIVNAKGAFPSVNEKVKKKLLKAKINEQAIIDLQNQLDSLSFAEVIQKNTLEAVQEYLDIHKNSLYADKANELKEELTFQETLRENTDKAYSAFLKKYPNSKNKAEVKKKYDKLIYTKVTESKDYKAYKFFIDNYPESPYLEEAKQKYEVALFKHLTADDTETSYEAYIANYPDSKFVKVAEDSIFAKYTSFPSIPEYERYIQKYPNSKKIYEAWNKIYILYTDSGDPEVYTQFLTKYPDYPYKNDVQNDVELATFGLNMLLNNFRGFKDDQVDAYVKLAAPTDQAIKVLLLKVQPLLASNQRQKAIDILEMHRAEFQNKGYKIDKAIATIKQGGGKTPASNVTLRSETKSTNE
;
A
#
# COMPACT_ATOMS: atom_id res chain seq x y z
N MET A 1 26.87 -20.52 -109.41
CA MET A 1 28.29 -20.51 -108.96
C MET A 1 28.47 -19.25 -108.12
N ARG A 2 28.90 -19.22 -106.85
CA ARG A 2 29.50 -20.17 -105.89
C ARG A 2 29.22 -19.61 -104.47
N ALA A 3 29.38 -20.46 -103.46
CA ALA A 3 28.93 -20.32 -102.06
C ALA A 3 29.55 -19.16 -101.24
N PRO A 4 28.92 -18.77 -100.11
CA PRO A 4 29.58 -18.03 -99.04
C PRO A 4 30.30 -18.98 -98.08
N LEU A 5 31.53 -18.60 -97.72
CA LEU A 5 32.45 -19.32 -96.85
C LEU A 5 32.03 -19.14 -95.37
N GLN A 6 31.68 -20.24 -94.71
CA GLN A 6 31.39 -20.29 -93.27
C GLN A 6 32.69 -20.17 -92.46
N PHE A 7 32.79 -19.15 -91.60
CA PHE A 7 33.76 -19.13 -90.51
C PHE A 7 33.18 -19.93 -89.34
N ILE A 8 33.70 -21.15 -89.15
CA ILE A 8 33.46 -21.97 -87.96
C ILE A 8 34.36 -21.44 -86.85
N PHE A 9 33.75 -20.86 -85.82
CA PHE A 9 34.43 -20.47 -84.58
C PHE A 9 34.38 -21.66 -83.60
N THR A 10 35.42 -22.48 -83.62
CA THR A 10 35.55 -23.63 -82.71
C THR A 10 35.95 -23.14 -81.32
N PHE A 11 34.98 -23.01 -80.42
CA PHE A 11 35.23 -22.73 -79.01
C PHE A 11 35.66 -24.03 -78.31
N LEU A 12 36.97 -24.25 -78.24
CA LEU A 12 37.59 -25.33 -77.46
C LEU A 12 37.64 -24.90 -75.99
N LEU A 13 36.56 -25.14 -75.23
CA LEU A 13 36.52 -25.05 -73.78
C LEU A 13 36.71 -26.46 -73.19
N ILE A 14 37.95 -26.95 -73.21
CA ILE A 14 38.36 -28.09 -72.39
C ILE A 14 39.58 -27.63 -71.60
N ALA A 15 39.34 -27.10 -70.42
CA ALA A 15 40.35 -26.84 -69.41
C ALA A 15 39.98 -27.59 -68.12
N CYS A 16 40.69 -28.69 -67.90
CA CYS A 16 41.09 -29.28 -66.62
C CYS A 16 40.11 -29.28 -65.43
N SER A 17 39.30 -30.35 -65.32
CA SER A 17 38.64 -30.76 -64.08
C SER A 17 39.41 -31.85 -63.29
N PHE A 18 40.71 -32.03 -63.56
CA PHE A 18 41.54 -33.06 -62.91
C PHE A 18 42.29 -32.59 -61.65
N GLY A 19 42.45 -31.28 -61.41
CA GLY A 19 43.20 -30.72 -60.27
C GLY A 19 42.41 -30.60 -58.96
N GLN A 20 41.08 -30.44 -59.02
CA GLN A 20 40.22 -30.31 -57.84
C GLN A 20 40.15 -31.61 -57.01
N ALA A 21 40.51 -32.74 -57.61
CA ALA A 21 40.36 -34.07 -57.02
C ALA A 21 41.36 -34.40 -55.90
N PHE A 22 42.53 -33.76 -55.87
CA PHE A 22 43.60 -34.04 -54.89
C PHE A 22 43.65 -32.99 -53.77
N ALA A 23 43.29 -31.74 -54.08
CA ALA A 23 43.37 -30.64 -53.12
C ALA A 23 42.47 -30.81 -51.89
N PHE A 24 41.26 -31.35 -52.05
CA PHE A 24 40.33 -31.53 -50.94
C PHE A 24 40.79 -32.57 -49.90
N ASP A 25 41.25 -33.75 -50.34
CA ASP A 25 41.73 -34.80 -49.45
C ASP A 25 42.98 -34.33 -48.67
N ASP A 26 43.89 -33.60 -49.34
CA ASP A 26 45.06 -32.97 -48.72
C ASP A 26 44.68 -31.92 -47.66
N GLY A 27 43.59 -31.17 -47.90
CA GLY A 27 43.06 -30.18 -46.97
C GLY A 27 42.48 -30.79 -45.70
N LEU A 28 41.67 -31.85 -45.85
CA LEU A 28 41.15 -32.61 -44.71
C LEU A 28 42.25 -33.34 -43.93
N GLU A 29 43.25 -33.88 -44.61
CA GLU A 29 44.42 -34.50 -43.97
C GLU A 29 45.24 -33.46 -43.19
N ALA A 30 45.47 -32.28 -43.77
CA ALA A 30 46.13 -31.18 -43.08
C ALA A 30 45.37 -30.76 -41.82
N LEU A 31 44.04 -30.69 -41.90
CA LEU A 31 43.16 -30.40 -40.76
C LEU A 31 43.28 -31.45 -39.65
N GLN A 32 43.28 -32.75 -40.01
CA GLN A 32 43.47 -33.85 -39.05
C GLN A 32 44.84 -33.82 -38.38
N LYS A 33 45.89 -33.45 -39.12
CA LYS A 33 47.28 -33.31 -38.62
C LYS A 33 47.54 -31.99 -37.91
N LYS A 34 46.51 -31.19 -37.61
CA LYS A 34 46.58 -29.86 -36.99
C LYS A 34 47.47 -28.85 -37.74
N LYS A 35 47.64 -29.03 -39.05
CA LYS A 35 48.38 -28.11 -39.94
C LYS A 35 47.41 -27.06 -40.48
N TYR A 36 46.94 -26.18 -39.60
CA TYR A 36 45.83 -25.27 -39.87
C TYR A 36 46.10 -24.27 -41.00
N ASP A 37 47.28 -23.65 -41.06
CA ASP A 37 47.62 -22.71 -42.14
C ASP A 37 47.64 -23.40 -43.51
N LYS A 38 48.11 -24.65 -43.54
CA LYS A 38 48.11 -25.48 -44.76
C LYS A 38 46.67 -25.81 -45.16
N ALA A 39 45.82 -26.22 -44.22
CA ALA A 39 44.42 -26.50 -44.48
C ALA A 39 43.68 -25.24 -44.99
N PHE A 40 43.89 -24.09 -44.35
CA PHE A 40 43.33 -22.80 -44.78
C PHE A 40 43.72 -22.47 -46.21
N THR A 41 45.02 -22.53 -46.54
CA THR A 41 45.54 -22.20 -47.88
C THR A 41 44.88 -23.08 -48.96
N ILE A 42 44.73 -24.37 -48.66
CA ILE A 42 44.10 -25.34 -49.57
C ILE A 42 42.62 -25.01 -49.79
N PHE A 43 41.85 -24.84 -48.72
CA PHE A 43 40.42 -24.54 -48.84
C PHE A 43 40.19 -23.18 -49.48
N TYR A 44 40.96 -22.16 -49.09
CA TYR A 44 40.86 -20.82 -49.66
C TYR A 44 41.13 -20.82 -51.17
N LYS A 45 42.17 -21.52 -51.62
CA LYS A 45 42.46 -21.65 -53.06
C LYS A 45 41.31 -22.33 -53.79
N SER A 46 40.79 -23.45 -53.27
CA SER A 46 39.63 -24.13 -53.87
C SER A 46 38.41 -23.20 -53.96
N LEU A 47 38.09 -22.45 -52.90
CA LEU A 47 36.98 -21.50 -52.89
C LEU A 47 37.18 -20.30 -53.84
N SER A 48 38.43 -19.90 -54.08
CA SER A 48 38.75 -18.85 -55.05
C SER A 48 38.54 -19.28 -56.50
N GLU A 49 38.68 -20.58 -56.79
CA GLU A 49 38.47 -21.16 -58.12
C GLU A 49 37.00 -21.61 -58.31
N ASN A 50 36.36 -22.08 -57.24
CA ASN A 50 34.97 -22.52 -57.22
C ASN A 50 34.30 -22.16 -55.87
N PRO A 51 33.57 -21.04 -55.80
CA PRO A 51 32.90 -20.59 -54.57
C PRO A 51 31.88 -21.59 -54.00
N ASP A 52 31.31 -22.46 -54.84
CA ASP A 52 30.32 -23.48 -54.47
C ASP A 52 30.98 -24.86 -54.22
N ASP A 53 32.29 -24.93 -54.03
CA ASP A 53 32.98 -26.17 -53.65
C ASP A 53 32.56 -26.61 -52.24
N VAL A 54 31.55 -27.48 -52.17
CA VAL A 54 30.98 -27.98 -50.91
C VAL A 54 32.03 -28.62 -50.00
N ALA A 55 33.04 -29.26 -50.58
CA ALA A 55 34.11 -29.94 -49.85
C ALA A 55 34.99 -28.92 -49.12
N ALA A 56 35.37 -27.84 -49.82
CA ALA A 56 36.14 -26.74 -49.25
C ALA A 56 35.31 -25.84 -48.33
N LEU A 57 34.03 -25.60 -48.63
CA LEU A 57 33.10 -24.87 -47.75
C LEU A 57 32.95 -25.61 -46.41
N TYR A 58 32.71 -26.93 -46.44
CA TYR A 58 32.64 -27.76 -45.23
C TYR A 58 33.97 -27.79 -44.46
N GLY A 59 35.09 -27.95 -45.17
CA GLY A 59 36.43 -27.95 -44.58
C GLY A 59 36.81 -26.63 -43.92
N MET A 60 36.53 -25.51 -44.60
CA MET A 60 36.76 -24.15 -44.10
C MET A 60 35.89 -23.86 -42.88
N SER A 61 34.61 -24.24 -42.93
CA SER A 61 33.69 -24.14 -41.80
C SER A 61 34.23 -24.90 -40.58
N LYS A 62 34.66 -26.16 -40.77
CA LYS A 62 35.24 -26.96 -39.69
C LYS A 62 36.51 -26.31 -39.12
N LEU A 63 37.43 -25.85 -39.97
CA LEU A 63 38.66 -25.19 -39.55
C LEU A 63 38.39 -23.93 -38.71
N LEU A 64 37.52 -23.05 -39.20
CA LEU A 64 37.17 -21.79 -38.53
C LEU A 64 36.39 -22.00 -37.22
N SER A 65 35.83 -23.19 -37.00
CA SER A 65 35.15 -23.55 -35.75
C SER A 65 36.10 -24.01 -34.63
N LEU A 66 37.35 -24.35 -34.95
CA LEU A 66 38.27 -25.01 -34.02
C LEU A 66 38.77 -24.05 -32.93
N PRO A 67 38.69 -24.43 -31.64
CA PRO A 67 39.18 -23.61 -30.52
C PRO A 67 40.69 -23.30 -30.56
N ASP A 68 41.51 -24.20 -31.13
CA ASP A 68 42.95 -24.07 -31.21
C ASP A 68 43.45 -23.41 -32.50
N TYR A 69 42.54 -22.95 -33.36
CA TYR A 69 42.89 -22.17 -34.54
C TYR A 69 42.94 -20.67 -34.21
N THR A 70 44.10 -20.03 -34.39
CA THR A 70 44.31 -18.61 -34.03
C THR A 70 43.34 -17.65 -34.74
N SER A 71 42.91 -18.00 -35.96
CA SER A 71 41.96 -17.21 -36.75
C SER A 71 40.54 -17.79 -36.69
N ARG A 72 40.18 -18.45 -35.58
CA ARG A 72 38.82 -18.93 -35.30
C ARG A 72 37.80 -17.79 -35.49
N ASP A 73 36.74 -18.09 -36.20
CA ASP A 73 35.68 -17.14 -36.54
C ASP A 73 34.39 -17.92 -36.78
N LEU A 74 33.53 -17.97 -35.76
CA LEU A 74 32.30 -18.76 -35.80
C LEU A 74 31.29 -18.23 -36.81
N GLU A 75 31.25 -16.91 -37.03
CA GLU A 75 30.34 -16.30 -37.98
C GLU A 75 30.75 -16.68 -39.41
N LYS A 76 32.03 -16.54 -39.75
CA LYS A 76 32.53 -17.02 -41.06
C LYS A 76 32.37 -18.52 -41.20
N ALA A 77 32.61 -19.31 -40.14
CA ALA A 77 32.36 -20.74 -40.15
C ALA A 77 30.89 -21.06 -40.49
N TYR A 78 29.96 -20.29 -39.93
CA TYR A 78 28.52 -20.43 -40.18
C TYR A 78 28.16 -20.05 -41.62
N VAL A 79 28.69 -18.95 -42.14
CA VAL A 79 28.47 -18.55 -43.54
C VAL A 79 28.92 -19.67 -44.49
N HIS A 80 30.10 -20.26 -44.25
CA HIS A 80 30.59 -21.35 -45.08
C HIS A 80 29.71 -22.61 -45.01
N ILE A 81 29.17 -22.99 -43.83
CA ILE A 81 28.30 -24.18 -43.74
C ILE A 81 26.93 -23.94 -44.37
N VAL A 82 26.39 -22.72 -44.25
CA VAL A 82 25.13 -22.34 -44.91
C VAL A 82 25.28 -22.40 -46.43
N ASN A 83 26.40 -21.89 -46.96
CA ASN A 83 26.72 -21.99 -48.39
C ASN A 83 26.91 -23.46 -48.80
N ALA A 84 27.60 -24.28 -47.99
CA ALA A 84 27.78 -25.71 -48.26
C ALA A 84 26.42 -26.42 -48.36
N LYS A 85 25.50 -26.11 -47.44
CA LYS A 85 24.14 -26.66 -47.43
C LYS A 85 23.33 -26.23 -48.66
N GLY A 86 23.47 -24.97 -49.09
CA GLY A 86 22.80 -24.46 -50.30
C GLY A 86 23.35 -25.07 -51.60
N ALA A 87 24.66 -25.31 -51.67
CA ALA A 87 25.32 -25.87 -52.85
C ALA A 87 25.20 -27.40 -52.95
N PHE A 88 25.09 -28.13 -51.83
CA PHE A 88 25.07 -29.60 -51.78
C PHE A 88 24.02 -30.27 -52.70
N PRO A 89 22.76 -29.79 -52.80
CA PRO A 89 21.76 -30.37 -53.69
C PRO A 89 22.13 -30.30 -55.18
N SER A 90 22.95 -29.33 -55.58
CA SER A 90 23.34 -29.06 -56.97
C SER A 90 24.62 -29.79 -57.40
N VAL A 91 25.23 -30.57 -56.51
CA VAL A 91 26.49 -31.29 -56.75
C VAL A 91 26.27 -32.46 -57.72
N ASN A 92 27.14 -32.58 -58.73
CA ASN A 92 27.10 -33.71 -59.67
C ASN A 92 27.42 -35.06 -58.99
N GLU A 93 26.92 -36.16 -59.57
CA GLU A 93 27.04 -37.51 -59.00
C GLU A 93 28.48 -37.97 -58.73
N LYS A 94 29.47 -37.53 -59.54
CA LYS A 94 30.88 -37.89 -59.35
C LYS A 94 31.45 -37.24 -58.08
N VAL A 95 31.18 -35.96 -57.88
CA VAL A 95 31.61 -35.21 -56.70
C VAL A 95 30.85 -35.68 -55.46
N LYS A 96 29.53 -35.93 -55.58
CA LYS A 96 28.70 -36.46 -54.49
C LYS A 96 29.25 -37.80 -53.95
N LYS A 97 29.60 -38.75 -54.83
CA LYS A 97 30.25 -40.02 -54.42
C LYS A 97 31.55 -39.81 -53.66
N LYS A 98 32.33 -38.77 -53.97
CA LYS A 98 33.57 -38.45 -53.24
C LYS A 98 33.29 -37.85 -51.87
N LEU A 99 32.38 -36.88 -51.79
CA LEU A 99 31.94 -36.29 -50.52
C LEU A 99 31.47 -37.38 -49.54
N LEU A 100 30.67 -38.34 -50.03
CA LEU A 100 30.22 -39.48 -49.23
C LEU A 100 31.38 -40.36 -48.74
N LYS A 101 32.40 -40.64 -49.57
CA LYS A 101 33.61 -41.36 -49.14
C LYS A 101 34.38 -40.61 -48.05
N ALA A 102 34.40 -39.29 -48.12
CA ALA A 102 34.96 -38.41 -47.09
C ALA A 102 34.02 -38.19 -45.89
N LYS A 103 32.89 -38.92 -45.82
CA LYS A 103 31.84 -38.79 -44.78
C LYS A 103 31.17 -37.42 -44.71
N ILE A 104 31.19 -36.66 -45.81
CA ILE A 104 30.43 -35.43 -45.99
C ILE A 104 29.15 -35.79 -46.74
N ASN A 105 28.06 -35.91 -45.98
CA ASN A 105 26.70 -36.05 -46.51
C ASN A 105 25.84 -34.89 -46.00
N GLU A 106 24.59 -34.81 -46.46
CA GLU A 106 23.65 -33.78 -46.02
C GLU A 106 23.51 -33.72 -44.49
N GLN A 107 23.44 -34.89 -43.84
CA GLN A 107 23.37 -34.96 -42.38
C GLN A 107 24.62 -34.39 -41.71
N ALA A 108 25.82 -34.67 -42.21
CA ALA A 108 27.06 -34.13 -41.66
C ALA A 108 27.14 -32.60 -41.78
N ILE A 109 26.61 -32.04 -42.87
CA ILE A 109 26.50 -30.58 -43.07
C ILE A 109 25.51 -29.99 -42.05
N ILE A 110 24.35 -30.63 -41.86
CA ILE A 110 23.35 -30.23 -40.86
C ILE A 110 23.92 -30.33 -39.44
N ASP A 111 24.63 -31.41 -39.12
CA ASP A 111 25.24 -31.63 -37.81
C ASP A 111 26.31 -30.57 -37.50
N LEU A 112 27.16 -30.23 -38.49
CA LEU A 112 28.15 -29.16 -38.32
C LEU A 112 27.47 -27.79 -38.18
N GLN A 113 26.39 -27.52 -38.92
CA GLN A 113 25.60 -26.30 -38.74
C GLN A 113 25.03 -26.22 -37.32
N ASN A 114 24.42 -27.30 -36.82
CA ASN A 114 23.88 -27.36 -35.47
C ASN A 114 24.96 -27.21 -34.39
N GLN A 115 26.16 -27.77 -34.62
CA GLN A 115 27.31 -27.59 -33.74
C GLN A 115 27.73 -26.11 -33.69
N LEU A 116 27.80 -25.44 -34.84
CA LEU A 116 28.12 -24.01 -34.92
C LEU A 116 27.04 -23.16 -34.24
N ASP A 117 25.76 -23.46 -34.48
CA ASP A 117 24.63 -22.82 -33.79
C ASP A 117 24.76 -22.96 -32.27
N SER A 118 25.17 -24.13 -31.77
CA SER A 118 25.40 -24.37 -30.35
C SER A 118 26.59 -23.59 -29.80
N LEU A 119 27.70 -23.51 -30.55
CA LEU A 119 28.90 -22.78 -30.13
C LEU A 119 28.63 -21.27 -30.08
N SER A 120 28.00 -20.72 -31.13
CA SER A 120 27.60 -19.32 -31.18
C SER A 120 26.61 -18.99 -30.07
N PHE A 121 25.63 -19.86 -29.80
CA PHE A 121 24.70 -19.64 -28.69
C PHE A 121 25.38 -19.69 -27.31
N ALA A 122 26.38 -20.54 -27.13
CA ALA A 122 27.17 -20.56 -25.90
C ALA A 122 27.93 -19.24 -25.68
N GLU A 123 28.44 -18.61 -26.75
CA GLU A 123 29.06 -17.28 -26.67
C GLU A 123 28.03 -16.19 -26.33
N VAL A 124 26.80 -16.29 -26.85
CA VAL A 124 25.70 -15.39 -26.47
C VAL A 124 25.34 -15.52 -24.99
N ILE A 125 25.24 -16.74 -24.47
CA ILE A 125 24.97 -16.98 -23.03
C ILE A 125 26.07 -16.33 -22.17
N GLN A 126 27.34 -16.42 -22.59
CA GLN A 126 28.46 -15.82 -21.86
C GLN A 126 28.43 -14.29 -21.90
N LYS A 127 28.10 -13.69 -23.06
CA LYS A 127 27.97 -12.23 -23.21
C LYS A 127 26.78 -11.70 -22.39
N ASN A 128 25.67 -12.43 -22.40
CA ASN A 128 24.45 -12.12 -21.65
C ASN A 128 23.91 -10.69 -21.88
N THR A 129 23.93 -10.23 -23.12
CA THR A 129 23.39 -8.91 -23.51
C THR A 129 22.31 -9.04 -24.60
N LEU A 130 21.39 -8.07 -24.66
CA LEU A 130 20.34 -8.06 -25.68
C LEU A 130 20.91 -7.95 -27.10
N GLU A 131 22.00 -7.20 -27.27
CA GLU A 131 22.68 -7.03 -28.55
C GLU A 131 23.20 -8.36 -29.07
N ALA A 132 23.88 -9.14 -28.22
CA ALA A 132 24.43 -10.45 -28.60
C ALA A 132 23.32 -11.45 -28.95
N VAL A 133 22.22 -11.44 -28.19
CA VAL A 133 21.07 -12.32 -28.48
C VAL A 133 20.39 -11.91 -29.79
N GLN A 134 20.23 -10.61 -30.04
CA GLN A 134 19.62 -10.10 -31.25
C GLN A 134 20.47 -10.44 -32.49
N GLU A 135 21.77 -10.20 -32.42
CA GLU A 135 22.74 -10.55 -33.47
C GLU A 135 22.66 -12.05 -33.81
N TYR A 136 22.62 -12.92 -32.80
CA TYR A 136 22.46 -14.35 -33.02
C TYR A 136 21.14 -14.71 -33.70
N LEU A 137 20.02 -14.14 -33.26
CA LEU A 137 18.71 -14.40 -33.87
C LEU A 137 18.63 -13.89 -35.32
N ASP A 138 19.37 -12.83 -35.66
CA ASP A 138 19.42 -12.28 -37.01
C ASP A 138 20.27 -13.13 -37.96
N ILE A 139 21.38 -13.71 -37.48
CA ILE A 139 22.30 -14.55 -38.27
C ILE A 139 21.79 -16.01 -38.34
N HIS A 140 21.36 -16.57 -37.20
CA HIS A 140 21.04 -17.98 -37.00
C HIS A 140 19.53 -18.25 -37.00
N LYS A 141 18.80 -17.67 -37.97
CA LYS A 141 17.31 -17.65 -38.00
C LYS A 141 16.62 -19.01 -37.88
N ASN A 142 17.26 -20.07 -38.36
CA ASN A 142 16.72 -21.45 -38.37
C ASN A 142 17.43 -22.37 -37.38
N SER A 143 18.15 -21.80 -36.41
CA SER A 143 18.85 -22.57 -35.38
C SER A 143 17.87 -23.31 -34.47
N LEU A 144 18.24 -24.51 -34.05
CA LEU A 144 17.54 -25.28 -33.02
C LEU A 144 17.55 -24.59 -31.63
N TYR A 145 18.36 -23.54 -31.46
CA TYR A 145 18.45 -22.75 -30.24
C TYR A 145 17.68 -21.43 -30.35
N ALA A 146 16.97 -21.14 -31.45
CA ALA A 146 16.21 -19.90 -31.63
C ALA A 146 15.18 -19.68 -30.52
N ASP A 147 14.46 -20.71 -30.09
CA ASP A 147 13.50 -20.62 -28.99
C ASP A 147 14.18 -20.26 -27.66
N LYS A 148 15.30 -20.93 -27.34
CA LYS A 148 16.10 -20.62 -26.14
C LYS A 148 16.70 -19.22 -26.18
N ALA A 149 17.11 -18.74 -27.36
CA ALA A 149 17.59 -17.38 -27.54
C ALA A 149 16.46 -16.36 -27.34
N ASN A 150 15.24 -16.63 -27.81
CA ASN A 150 14.08 -15.79 -27.52
C ASN A 150 13.70 -15.78 -26.04
N GLU A 151 13.79 -16.93 -25.35
CA GLU A 151 13.60 -17.00 -23.89
C GLU A 151 14.64 -16.14 -23.15
N LEU A 152 15.93 -16.25 -23.53
CA LEU A 152 17.00 -15.42 -22.96
C LEU A 152 16.77 -13.93 -23.23
N LYS A 153 16.32 -13.58 -24.45
CA LYS A 153 15.98 -12.19 -24.82
C LYS A 153 14.86 -11.63 -23.97
N GLU A 154 13.79 -12.41 -23.75
CA GLU A 154 12.68 -11.99 -22.89
C GLU A 154 13.15 -11.80 -21.45
N GLU A 155 13.94 -12.74 -20.92
CA GLU A 155 14.48 -12.66 -19.56
C GLU A 155 15.37 -11.43 -19.36
N LEU A 156 16.28 -11.15 -20.30
CA LEU A 156 17.10 -9.94 -20.25
C LEU A 156 16.25 -8.67 -20.35
N THR A 157 15.24 -8.65 -21.23
CA THR A 157 14.32 -7.51 -21.35
C THR A 157 13.54 -7.30 -20.04
N PHE A 158 13.15 -8.39 -19.36
CA PHE A 158 12.48 -8.33 -18.07
C PHE A 158 13.38 -7.71 -17.00
N GLN A 159 14.64 -8.16 -16.89
CA GLN A 159 15.60 -7.60 -15.93
C GLN A 159 15.86 -6.10 -16.17
N GLU A 160 16.04 -5.69 -17.43
CA GLU A 160 16.16 -4.26 -17.76
C GLU A 160 14.90 -3.46 -17.42
N THR A 161 13.73 -4.02 -17.69
CA THR A 161 12.43 -3.41 -17.33
C THR A 161 12.34 -3.16 -15.83
N LEU A 162 12.75 -4.14 -15.01
CA LEU A 162 12.79 -3.99 -13.55
C LEU A 162 13.81 -2.94 -13.10
N ARG A 163 14.96 -2.86 -13.78
CA ARG A 163 16.03 -1.90 -13.47
C ARG A 163 15.64 -0.46 -13.81
N GLU A 164 14.98 -0.26 -14.96
CA GLU A 164 14.49 1.06 -15.36
C GLU A 164 13.34 1.54 -14.48
N ASN A 165 12.44 0.63 -14.08
CA ASN A 165 11.33 0.90 -13.16
C ASN A 165 10.48 2.13 -13.58
N THR A 166 10.20 2.25 -14.88
CA THR A 166 9.37 3.33 -15.43
C THR A 166 8.04 2.82 -15.98
N ASP A 167 7.05 3.70 -16.04
CA ASP A 167 5.75 3.44 -16.67
C ASP A 167 5.92 3.04 -18.15
N LYS A 168 6.82 3.71 -18.88
CA LYS A 168 7.14 3.39 -20.27
C LYS A 168 7.75 1.99 -20.42
N ALA A 169 8.73 1.63 -19.59
CA ALA A 169 9.39 0.32 -19.65
C ALA A 169 8.41 -0.83 -19.38
N TYR A 170 7.64 -0.71 -18.29
CA TYR A 170 6.64 -1.72 -17.94
C TYR A 170 5.55 -1.87 -19.01
N SER A 171 5.02 -0.77 -19.53
CA SER A 171 4.01 -0.79 -20.59
C SER A 171 4.57 -1.43 -21.88
N ALA A 172 5.81 -1.10 -22.25
CA ALA A 172 6.48 -1.71 -23.40
C ALA A 172 6.65 -3.22 -23.22
N PHE A 173 7.07 -3.68 -22.04
CA PHE A 173 7.20 -5.12 -21.74
C PHE A 173 5.86 -5.85 -21.84
N LEU A 174 4.81 -5.34 -21.19
CA LEU A 174 3.48 -5.97 -21.18
C LEU A 174 2.85 -6.04 -22.57
N LYS A 175 3.13 -5.05 -23.43
CA LYS A 175 2.70 -5.03 -24.83
C LYS A 175 3.50 -6.03 -25.67
N LYS A 176 4.81 -6.12 -25.45
CA LYS A 176 5.72 -6.97 -26.24
C LYS A 176 5.60 -8.45 -25.88
N TYR A 177 5.37 -8.78 -24.62
CA TYR A 177 5.30 -10.17 -24.13
C TYR A 177 3.97 -10.46 -23.38
N PRO A 178 2.82 -10.48 -24.10
CA PRO A 178 1.49 -10.62 -23.49
C PRO A 178 1.23 -11.98 -22.83
N ASN A 179 2.05 -12.99 -23.14
CA ASN A 179 1.99 -14.35 -22.61
C ASN A 179 3.21 -14.72 -21.76
N SER A 180 4.04 -13.75 -21.39
CA SER A 180 5.22 -13.97 -20.54
C SER A 180 4.84 -14.57 -19.19
N LYS A 181 5.65 -15.51 -18.69
CA LYS A 181 5.59 -15.98 -17.30
C LYS A 181 5.77 -14.84 -16.28
N ASN A 182 6.50 -13.77 -16.66
CA ASN A 182 6.82 -12.62 -15.82
C ASN A 182 5.75 -11.51 -15.90
N LYS A 183 4.73 -11.65 -16.76
CA LYS A 183 3.66 -10.66 -16.97
C LYS A 183 3.00 -10.22 -15.67
N ALA A 184 2.65 -11.17 -14.80
CA ALA A 184 1.93 -10.88 -13.56
C ALA A 184 2.78 -10.02 -12.61
N GLU A 185 4.08 -10.32 -12.50
CA GLU A 185 5.01 -9.53 -11.68
C GLU A 185 5.19 -8.12 -12.26
N VAL A 186 5.44 -8.02 -13.56
CA VAL A 186 5.58 -6.73 -14.25
C VAL A 186 4.34 -5.88 -14.08
N LYS A 187 3.14 -6.46 -14.28
CA LYS A 187 1.87 -5.75 -14.11
C LYS A 187 1.71 -5.27 -12.67
N LYS A 188 2.03 -6.09 -11.67
CA LYS A 188 1.97 -5.70 -10.26
C LYS A 188 2.87 -4.49 -9.96
N LYS A 189 4.10 -4.48 -10.47
CA LYS A 189 5.02 -3.34 -10.30
C LYS A 189 4.54 -2.10 -11.05
N TYR A 190 4.01 -2.27 -12.25
CA TYR A 190 3.40 -1.20 -13.05
C TYR A 190 2.23 -0.55 -12.32
N ASP A 191 1.24 -1.34 -11.90
CA ASP A 191 0.04 -0.84 -11.21
C ASP A 191 0.44 -0.07 -9.93
N LYS A 192 1.43 -0.58 -9.18
CA LYS A 192 1.96 0.09 -7.99
C LYS A 192 2.63 1.43 -8.30
N LEU A 193 3.46 1.46 -9.36
CA LEU A 193 4.16 2.67 -9.79
C LEU A 193 3.15 3.75 -10.21
N ILE A 194 2.17 3.38 -11.03
CA ILE A 194 1.11 4.29 -11.48
C ILE A 194 0.33 4.84 -10.30
N TYR A 195 -0.12 3.97 -9.37
CA TYR A 195 -0.83 4.43 -8.17
C TYR A 195 0.02 5.40 -7.35
N THR A 196 1.28 5.07 -7.09
CA THR A 196 2.20 5.92 -6.30
C THR A 196 2.42 7.28 -6.97
N LYS A 197 2.65 7.30 -8.28
CA LYS A 197 2.91 8.52 -9.07
C LYS A 197 1.66 9.40 -9.16
N VAL A 198 0.50 8.81 -9.49
CA VAL A 198 -0.76 9.55 -9.64
C VAL A 198 -1.25 10.11 -8.31
N THR A 199 -1.02 9.40 -7.21
CA THR A 199 -1.48 9.80 -5.87
C THR A 199 -0.41 10.48 -5.00
N GLU A 200 0.68 10.95 -5.62
CA GLU A 200 1.85 11.51 -4.93
C GLU A 200 1.51 12.73 -4.05
N SER A 201 0.62 13.61 -4.51
CA SER A 201 0.19 14.79 -3.75
C SER A 201 -0.65 14.46 -2.51
N LYS A 202 -1.19 13.23 -2.45
CA LYS A 202 -2.07 12.72 -1.38
C LYS A 202 -3.32 13.57 -1.12
N ASP A 203 -3.71 14.42 -2.07
CA ASP A 203 -4.93 15.19 -1.99
C ASP A 203 -6.13 14.44 -2.59
N TYR A 204 -7.34 14.93 -2.31
CA TYR A 204 -8.56 14.29 -2.78
C TYR A 204 -8.71 14.34 -4.31
N LYS A 205 -8.13 15.34 -5.00
CA LYS A 205 -8.20 15.46 -6.46
C LYS A 205 -7.36 14.38 -7.13
N ALA A 206 -6.17 14.11 -6.59
CA ALA A 206 -5.29 13.04 -7.06
C ALA A 206 -5.93 11.66 -6.88
N TYR A 207 -6.51 11.37 -5.72
CA TYR A 207 -7.24 10.11 -5.53
C TYR A 207 -8.49 10.03 -6.42
N LYS A 208 -9.24 11.13 -6.59
CA LYS A 208 -10.40 11.16 -7.50
C LYS A 208 -9.98 10.89 -8.94
N PHE A 209 -8.93 11.55 -9.41
CA PHE A 209 -8.36 11.32 -10.73
C PHE A 209 -7.95 9.86 -10.91
N PHE A 210 -7.32 9.24 -9.89
CA PHE A 210 -6.97 7.83 -9.94
C PHE A 210 -8.21 6.92 -10.06
N ILE A 211 -9.22 7.15 -9.22
CA ILE A 211 -10.47 6.36 -9.22
C ILE A 211 -11.16 6.42 -10.59
N ASP A 212 -11.17 7.59 -11.22
CA ASP A 212 -11.85 7.80 -12.50
C ASP A 212 -11.09 7.18 -13.69
N ASN A 213 -9.76 7.22 -13.67
CA ASN A 213 -8.93 6.83 -14.81
C ASN A 213 -8.36 5.40 -14.70
N TYR A 214 -8.43 4.76 -13.53
CA TYR A 214 -7.87 3.42 -13.30
C TYR A 214 -8.86 2.47 -12.59
N PRO A 215 -10.06 2.23 -13.17
CA PRO A 215 -11.12 1.44 -12.54
C PRO A 215 -10.79 -0.06 -12.38
N GLU A 216 -9.82 -0.59 -13.14
CA GLU A 216 -9.38 -1.98 -13.04
C GLU A 216 -8.15 -2.16 -12.14
N SER A 217 -7.67 -1.09 -11.50
CA SER A 217 -6.47 -1.16 -10.67
C SER A 217 -6.72 -1.95 -9.39
N PRO A 218 -5.78 -2.81 -8.96
CA PRO A 218 -5.86 -3.46 -7.64
C PRO A 218 -5.82 -2.46 -6.47
N TYR A 219 -5.47 -1.20 -6.72
CA TYR A 219 -5.43 -0.12 -5.72
C TYR A 219 -6.71 0.72 -5.65
N LEU A 220 -7.76 0.36 -6.41
CA LEU A 220 -9.00 1.15 -6.48
C LEU A 220 -9.64 1.38 -5.10
N GLU A 221 -9.81 0.30 -4.33
CA GLU A 221 -10.46 0.39 -3.01
C GLU A 221 -9.62 1.18 -2.00
N GLU A 222 -8.29 1.04 -2.05
CA GLU A 222 -7.39 1.86 -1.23
C GLU A 222 -7.49 3.34 -1.61
N ALA A 223 -7.56 3.65 -2.91
CA ALA A 223 -7.72 5.01 -3.41
C ALA A 223 -9.06 5.62 -2.97
N LYS A 224 -10.17 4.86 -3.02
CA LYS A 224 -11.48 5.30 -2.53
C LYS A 224 -11.45 5.62 -1.03
N GLN A 225 -10.86 4.75 -0.23
CA GLN A 225 -10.73 5.00 1.22
C GLN A 225 -9.92 6.26 1.52
N LYS A 226 -8.79 6.45 0.82
CA LYS A 226 -7.94 7.64 0.98
C LYS A 226 -8.59 8.90 0.43
N TYR A 227 -9.36 8.79 -0.65
CA TYR A 227 -10.17 9.88 -1.21
C TYR A 227 -11.15 10.42 -0.17
N GLU A 228 -11.94 9.56 0.47
CA GLU A 228 -12.92 10.02 1.48
C GLU A 228 -12.25 10.74 2.66
N VAL A 229 -11.11 10.20 3.14
CA VAL A 229 -10.33 10.83 4.22
C VAL A 229 -9.82 12.20 3.80
N ALA A 230 -9.20 12.28 2.61
CA ALA A 230 -8.62 13.52 2.10
C ALA A 230 -9.70 14.57 1.80
N LEU A 231 -10.86 14.13 1.29
CA LEU A 231 -12.00 14.99 1.01
C LEU A 231 -12.58 15.57 2.29
N PHE A 232 -12.82 14.74 3.31
CA PHE A 232 -13.29 15.22 4.62
C PHE A 232 -12.33 16.27 5.18
N LYS A 233 -11.04 15.95 5.27
CA LYS A 233 -10.01 16.88 5.76
C LYS A 233 -9.96 18.19 4.98
N HIS A 234 -10.13 18.13 3.66
CA HIS A 234 -10.12 19.32 2.83
C HIS A 234 -11.35 20.20 3.08
N LEU A 235 -12.53 19.59 3.11
CA LEU A 235 -13.80 20.30 3.27
C LEU A 235 -13.98 20.88 4.67
N THR A 236 -13.33 20.30 5.69
CA THR A 236 -13.42 20.75 7.09
C THR A 236 -12.11 21.35 7.60
N ALA A 237 -11.24 21.82 6.69
CA ALA A 237 -9.89 22.29 7.03
C ALA A 237 -9.86 23.54 7.93
N ASP A 238 -10.91 24.36 7.86
CA ASP A 238 -11.07 25.56 8.67
C ASP A 238 -11.56 25.26 10.10
N ASP A 239 -11.91 24.01 10.39
CA ASP A 239 -12.51 23.56 11.64
C ASP A 239 -13.67 24.46 12.11
N THR A 240 -14.59 24.81 11.21
CA THR A 240 -15.78 25.59 11.55
C THR A 240 -17.02 24.72 11.68
N GLU A 241 -17.99 25.18 12.47
CA GLU A 241 -19.30 24.52 12.52
C GLU A 241 -19.93 24.43 11.12
N THR A 242 -19.86 25.53 10.37
CA THR A 242 -20.43 25.63 9.02
C THR A 242 -19.79 24.62 8.04
N SER A 243 -18.49 24.36 8.13
CA SER A 243 -17.85 23.40 7.24
C SER A 243 -18.25 21.95 7.55
N TYR A 244 -18.42 21.59 8.83
CA TYR A 244 -18.96 20.29 9.22
C TYR A 244 -20.44 20.13 8.84
N GLU A 245 -21.27 21.17 9.03
CA GLU A 245 -22.68 21.18 8.60
C GLU A 245 -22.78 20.97 7.08
N ALA A 246 -21.98 21.72 6.31
CA ALA A 246 -21.92 21.58 4.87
C ALA A 246 -21.46 20.17 4.47
N TYR A 247 -20.50 19.58 5.19
CA TYR A 247 -20.07 18.21 4.93
C TYR A 247 -21.21 17.19 5.15
N ILE A 248 -21.91 17.26 6.28
CA ILE A 248 -23.03 16.35 6.61
C ILE A 248 -24.14 16.47 5.57
N ALA A 249 -24.47 17.70 5.15
CA ALA A 249 -25.52 17.94 4.15
C ALA A 249 -25.17 17.41 2.76
N ASN A 250 -23.91 17.54 2.33
CA ASN A 250 -23.48 17.10 1.00
C ASN A 250 -23.08 15.61 0.95
N TYR A 251 -22.76 14.99 2.09
CA TYR A 251 -22.27 13.61 2.18
C TYR A 251 -22.94 12.81 3.31
N PRO A 252 -24.28 12.65 3.31
CA PRO A 252 -25.03 12.05 4.42
C PRO A 252 -24.70 10.56 4.68
N ASP A 253 -24.24 9.83 3.66
CA ASP A 253 -23.86 8.42 3.76
C ASP A 253 -22.38 8.20 4.12
N SER A 254 -21.62 9.28 4.29
CA SER A 254 -20.19 9.17 4.60
C SER A 254 -19.96 8.61 6.01
N LYS A 255 -18.96 7.72 6.13
CA LYS A 255 -18.48 7.23 7.43
C LYS A 255 -17.93 8.33 8.35
N PHE A 256 -17.64 9.52 7.80
CA PHE A 256 -17.17 10.68 8.56
C PHE A 256 -18.30 11.56 9.10
N VAL A 257 -19.57 11.29 8.79
CA VAL A 257 -20.71 12.06 9.35
C VAL A 257 -20.66 12.05 10.87
N LYS A 258 -20.42 10.90 11.50
CA LYS A 258 -20.29 10.82 12.96
C LYS A 258 -19.14 11.69 13.48
N VAL A 259 -18.01 11.72 12.78
CA VAL A 259 -16.86 12.56 13.16
C VAL A 259 -17.21 14.04 13.05
N ALA A 260 -17.94 14.43 12.00
CA ALA A 260 -18.43 15.80 11.84
C ALA A 260 -19.43 16.19 12.94
N GLU A 261 -20.39 15.32 13.27
CA GLU A 261 -21.35 15.51 14.37
C GLU A 261 -20.62 15.67 15.73
N ASP A 262 -19.64 14.81 16.00
CA ASP A 262 -18.81 14.86 17.21
C ASP A 262 -17.98 16.16 17.27
N SER A 263 -17.39 16.60 16.14
CA SER A 263 -16.66 17.87 16.05
C SER A 263 -17.54 19.09 16.29
N ILE A 264 -18.78 19.09 15.76
CA ILE A 264 -19.75 20.15 16.05
C ILE A 264 -20.07 20.16 17.54
N PHE A 265 -20.41 19.02 18.13
CA PHE A 265 -20.74 18.94 19.55
C PHE A 265 -19.59 19.42 20.45
N ALA A 266 -18.34 19.07 20.10
CA ALA A 266 -17.14 19.51 20.81
C ALA A 266 -17.01 21.04 20.91
N LYS A 267 -17.52 21.79 19.92
CA LYS A 267 -17.51 23.26 19.94
C LYS A 267 -18.41 23.83 21.04
N TYR A 268 -19.47 23.14 21.41
CA TYR A 268 -20.38 23.53 22.51
C TYR A 268 -19.95 22.95 23.86
N THR A 269 -19.16 21.88 23.86
CA THR A 269 -18.75 21.20 25.11
C THR A 269 -17.34 21.55 25.57
N SER A 270 -16.59 22.34 24.79
CA SER A 270 -15.21 22.72 25.12
C SER A 270 -15.08 23.40 26.48
N PHE A 271 -16.11 24.17 26.87
CA PHE A 271 -16.27 24.73 28.21
C PHE A 271 -17.67 24.42 28.73
N PRO A 272 -17.83 23.66 29.82
CA PRO A 272 -19.15 23.33 30.36
C PRO A 272 -19.94 24.60 30.70
N SER A 273 -21.05 24.82 29.97
CA SER A 273 -21.86 26.03 30.08
C SER A 273 -23.30 25.70 29.69
N ILE A 274 -24.24 25.96 30.59
CA ILE A 274 -25.67 25.77 30.32
C ILE A 274 -26.11 26.53 29.05
N PRO A 275 -25.80 27.83 28.88
CA PRO A 275 -26.12 28.55 27.65
C PRO A 275 -25.59 27.89 26.37
N GLU A 276 -24.39 27.30 26.39
CA GLU A 276 -23.84 26.63 25.21
C GLU A 276 -24.65 25.38 24.84
N TYR A 277 -24.96 24.54 25.84
CA TYR A 277 -25.78 23.36 25.60
C TYR A 277 -27.21 23.70 25.19
N GLU A 278 -27.80 24.78 25.73
CA GLU A 278 -29.10 25.29 25.28
C GLU A 278 -29.06 25.69 23.80
N ARG A 279 -28.02 26.44 23.37
CA ARG A 279 -27.82 26.77 21.96
C ARG A 279 -27.68 25.53 21.09
N TYR A 280 -26.93 24.52 21.56
CA TYR A 280 -26.79 23.26 20.84
C TYR A 280 -28.13 22.54 20.64
N ILE A 281 -28.92 22.39 21.69
CA ILE A 281 -30.24 21.72 21.64
C ILE A 281 -31.19 22.48 20.73
N GLN A 282 -31.19 23.81 20.80
CA GLN A 282 -32.02 24.66 19.95
C GLN A 282 -31.64 24.53 18.47
N LYS A 283 -30.33 24.50 18.17
CA LYS A 283 -29.84 24.44 16.80
C LYS A 283 -29.90 23.03 16.20
N TYR A 284 -29.70 21.99 17.00
CA TYR A 284 -29.63 20.59 16.57
C TYR A 284 -30.62 19.68 17.31
N PRO A 285 -31.94 19.92 17.22
CA PRO A 285 -32.96 19.17 17.97
C PRO A 285 -33.04 17.68 17.60
N ASN A 286 -32.50 17.28 16.44
CA ASN A 286 -32.49 15.90 15.97
C ASN A 286 -31.10 15.24 16.07
N SER A 287 -30.13 15.89 16.74
CA SER A 287 -28.79 15.33 16.90
C SER A 287 -28.80 14.07 17.77
N LYS A 288 -27.99 13.09 17.40
CA LYS A 288 -27.71 11.90 18.23
C LYS A 288 -27.05 12.25 19.57
N LYS A 289 -26.51 13.46 19.70
CA LYS A 289 -25.87 13.99 20.92
C LYS A 289 -26.81 14.80 21.80
N ILE A 290 -28.10 14.90 21.45
CA ILE A 290 -29.03 15.71 22.23
C ILE A 290 -29.19 15.22 23.67
N TYR A 291 -29.12 13.91 23.88
CA TYR A 291 -29.09 13.31 25.22
C TYR A 291 -27.90 13.82 26.03
N GLU A 292 -26.71 13.77 25.44
CA GLU A 292 -25.48 14.20 26.10
C GLU A 292 -25.57 15.68 26.47
N ALA A 293 -26.11 16.54 25.59
CA ALA A 293 -26.34 17.95 25.88
C ALA A 293 -27.31 18.17 27.05
N TRP A 294 -28.47 17.51 27.02
CA TRP A 294 -29.46 17.58 28.10
C TRP A 294 -28.90 17.13 29.45
N ASN A 295 -28.17 16.03 29.46
CA ASN A 295 -27.54 15.51 30.66
C ASN A 295 -26.48 16.49 31.22
N LYS A 296 -25.73 17.18 30.36
CA LYS A 296 -24.78 18.22 30.82
C LYS A 296 -25.50 19.41 31.44
N ILE A 297 -26.60 19.87 30.87
CA ILE A 297 -27.43 20.93 31.49
C ILE A 297 -27.93 20.45 32.84
N TYR A 298 -28.49 19.23 32.91
CA TYR A 298 -29.01 18.65 34.13
C TYR A 298 -27.97 18.68 35.25
N ILE A 299 -26.82 18.05 35.04
CA ILE A 299 -25.72 17.97 36.03
C ILE A 299 -25.26 19.35 36.48
N LEU A 300 -25.13 20.31 35.55
CA LEU A 300 -24.68 21.67 35.90
C LEU A 300 -25.74 22.46 36.66
N TYR A 301 -27.01 22.27 36.32
CA TYR A 301 -28.12 23.01 36.94
C TYR A 301 -28.40 22.48 38.35
N THR A 302 -28.32 21.16 38.55
CA THR A 302 -28.69 20.48 39.80
C THR A 302 -27.51 20.22 40.73
N ASP A 303 -26.35 20.85 40.48
CA ASP A 303 -25.09 20.62 41.19
C ASP A 303 -25.19 20.81 42.72
N SER A 304 -26.12 21.65 43.19
CA SER A 304 -26.35 21.85 44.64
C SER A 304 -27.00 20.65 45.32
N GLY A 305 -27.84 19.91 44.57
CA GLY A 305 -28.68 18.83 45.08
C GLY A 305 -29.90 19.28 45.88
N ASP A 306 -30.19 20.58 46.00
CA ASP A 306 -31.35 21.00 46.79
C ASP A 306 -32.68 20.65 46.07
N PRO A 307 -33.74 20.19 46.78
CA PRO A 307 -35.00 19.75 46.14
C PRO A 307 -35.64 20.79 45.22
N GLU A 308 -35.54 22.07 45.59
CA GLU A 308 -36.11 23.17 44.84
C GLU A 308 -35.44 23.33 43.46
N VAL A 309 -34.13 23.08 43.37
CA VAL A 309 -33.37 23.24 42.13
C VAL A 309 -33.83 22.26 41.05
N TYR A 310 -34.19 21.03 41.42
CA TYR A 310 -34.77 20.06 40.49
C TYR A 310 -36.17 20.49 40.01
N THR A 311 -36.98 21.09 40.89
CA THR A 311 -38.30 21.61 40.52
C THR A 311 -38.19 22.81 39.57
N GLN A 312 -37.25 23.71 39.86
CA GLN A 312 -36.93 24.84 38.98
C GLN A 312 -36.38 24.36 37.63
N PHE A 313 -35.58 23.29 37.61
CA PHE A 313 -35.07 22.69 36.38
C PHE A 313 -36.21 22.23 35.47
N LEU A 314 -37.17 21.45 35.98
CA LEU A 314 -38.32 20.99 35.18
C LEU A 314 -39.24 22.14 34.72
N THR A 315 -39.31 23.20 35.52
CA THR A 315 -40.04 24.42 35.15
C THR A 315 -39.37 25.15 33.99
N LYS A 316 -38.02 25.25 34.02
CA LYS A 316 -37.23 25.90 32.98
C LYS A 316 -37.14 25.07 31.70
N TYR A 317 -37.04 23.75 31.83
CA TYR A 317 -36.89 22.81 30.71
C TYR A 317 -38.06 21.81 30.64
N PRO A 318 -39.24 22.27 30.22
CA PRO A 318 -40.43 21.41 30.14
C PRO A 318 -40.27 20.30 29.10
N ASP A 319 -39.36 20.42 28.14
CA ASP A 319 -39.10 19.42 27.11
C ASP A 319 -38.00 18.41 27.50
N TYR A 320 -37.49 18.48 28.74
CA TYR A 320 -36.48 17.54 29.20
C TYR A 320 -37.02 16.09 29.13
N PRO A 321 -36.33 15.17 28.44
CA PRO A 321 -36.87 13.84 28.15
C PRO A 321 -36.92 12.88 29.35
N TYR A 322 -36.16 13.12 30.43
CA TYR A 322 -36.02 12.18 31.57
C TYR A 322 -36.69 12.67 32.85
N LYS A 323 -37.92 13.16 32.76
CA LYS A 323 -38.64 13.76 33.90
C LYS A 323 -38.78 12.81 35.10
N ASN A 324 -38.93 11.50 34.84
CA ASN A 324 -39.04 10.50 35.89
C ASN A 324 -37.76 10.38 36.73
N ASP A 325 -36.59 10.48 36.09
CA ASP A 325 -35.31 10.44 36.80
C ASP A 325 -35.16 11.67 37.70
N VAL A 326 -35.58 12.84 37.22
CA VAL A 326 -35.60 14.06 38.03
C VAL A 326 -36.53 13.92 39.24
N GLN A 327 -37.68 13.26 39.08
CA GLN A 327 -38.60 13.03 40.20
C GLN A 327 -38.00 12.14 41.29
N ASN A 328 -37.26 11.08 40.90
CA ASN A 328 -36.53 10.26 41.87
C ASN A 328 -35.47 11.08 42.60
N ASP A 329 -34.77 11.96 41.87
CA ASP A 329 -33.75 12.83 42.47
C ASP A 329 -34.37 13.89 43.40
N VAL A 330 -35.58 14.38 43.12
CA VAL A 330 -36.35 15.24 44.05
C VAL A 330 -36.65 14.51 45.36
N GLU A 331 -37.08 13.26 45.29
CA GLU A 331 -37.37 12.44 46.47
C GLU A 331 -36.10 12.19 47.29
N LEU A 332 -35.01 11.82 46.63
CA LEU A 332 -33.70 11.62 47.26
C LEU A 332 -33.21 12.92 47.92
N ALA A 333 -33.27 14.05 47.21
CA ALA A 333 -32.90 15.35 47.74
C ALA A 333 -33.77 15.77 48.94
N THR A 334 -35.08 15.47 48.90
CA THR A 334 -36.01 15.77 49.99
C THR A 334 -35.69 14.94 51.22
N PHE A 335 -35.33 13.67 51.03
CA PHE A 335 -34.85 12.79 52.09
C PHE A 335 -33.59 13.36 52.75
N GLY A 336 -32.61 13.81 51.95
CA GLY A 336 -31.41 14.50 52.44
C GLY A 336 -31.71 15.80 53.18
N LEU A 337 -32.68 16.59 52.70
CA LEU A 337 -33.07 17.85 53.35
C LEU A 337 -33.68 17.58 54.73
N ASN A 338 -34.54 16.58 54.83
CA ASN A 338 -35.14 16.18 56.11
C ASN A 338 -34.08 15.71 57.11
N MET A 339 -33.02 15.02 56.66
CA MET A 339 -31.88 14.67 57.52
C MET A 339 -31.18 15.91 58.08
N LEU A 340 -30.92 16.91 57.24
CA LEU A 340 -30.27 18.16 57.63
C LEU A 340 -31.14 18.95 58.62
N LEU A 341 -32.44 19.10 58.36
CA LEU A 341 -33.37 19.87 59.20
C LEU A 341 -33.60 19.24 60.57
N ASN A 342 -33.62 17.91 60.66
CA ASN A 342 -33.90 17.19 61.90
C ASN A 342 -32.63 16.73 62.65
N ASN A 343 -31.45 17.11 62.16
CA ASN A 343 -30.16 16.66 62.69
C ASN A 343 -30.12 15.12 62.88
N PHE A 344 -30.54 14.39 61.82
CA PHE A 344 -30.68 12.93 61.75
C PHE A 344 -31.69 12.27 62.71
N ARG A 345 -32.50 13.03 63.45
CA ARG A 345 -33.56 12.41 64.27
C ARG A 345 -34.56 11.65 63.40
N GLY A 346 -34.79 10.38 63.73
CA GLY A 346 -35.68 9.49 62.98
C GLY A 346 -35.03 8.77 61.79
N PHE A 347 -33.73 8.97 61.57
CA PHE A 347 -32.96 8.30 60.52
C PHE A 347 -31.97 7.30 61.12
N LYS A 348 -31.85 6.13 60.50
CA LYS A 348 -30.82 5.14 60.86
C LYS A 348 -29.49 5.49 60.18
N ASP A 349 -28.39 5.04 60.77
CA ASP A 349 -27.05 5.38 60.30
C ASP A 349 -26.75 4.85 58.88
N ASP A 350 -27.24 3.64 58.57
CA ASP A 350 -27.16 3.01 57.26
C ASP A 350 -27.93 3.79 56.17
N GLN A 351 -29.04 4.44 56.53
CA GLN A 351 -29.79 5.31 55.63
C GLN A 351 -29.02 6.58 55.26
N VAL A 352 -28.26 7.14 56.22
CA VAL A 352 -27.42 8.32 55.97
C VAL A 352 -26.28 7.96 55.02
N ASP A 353 -25.63 6.82 55.24
CA ASP A 353 -24.53 6.36 54.38
C ASP A 353 -25.02 6.00 52.97
N ALA A 354 -26.18 5.35 52.86
CA ALA A 354 -26.80 5.06 51.58
C ALA A 354 -27.16 6.36 50.82
N TYR A 355 -27.70 7.36 51.52
CA TYR A 355 -27.99 8.66 50.93
C TYR A 355 -26.71 9.34 50.40
N VAL A 356 -25.64 9.40 51.20
CA VAL A 356 -24.38 10.03 50.78
C VAL A 356 -23.85 9.39 49.50
N LYS A 357 -23.91 8.05 49.40
CA LYS A 357 -23.50 7.30 48.21
C LYS A 357 -24.34 7.61 46.97
N LEU A 358 -25.66 7.66 47.13
CA LEU A 358 -26.59 7.87 46.03
C LEU A 358 -26.62 9.33 45.55
N ALA A 359 -26.49 10.28 46.48
CA ALA A 359 -26.59 11.71 46.18
C ALA A 359 -25.22 12.37 45.89
N ALA A 360 -24.10 11.67 46.06
CA ALA A 360 -22.80 12.19 45.64
C ALA A 360 -22.76 12.34 44.11
N PRO A 361 -22.14 13.42 43.57
CA PRO A 361 -21.30 14.39 44.26
C PRO A 361 -22.02 15.71 44.61
N THR A 362 -23.33 15.73 44.86
CA THR A 362 -24.06 16.99 45.15
C THR A 362 -23.52 17.71 46.39
N ASP A 363 -23.68 19.05 46.41
CA ASP A 363 -23.28 19.83 47.60
C ASP A 363 -24.14 19.47 48.84
N GLN A 364 -25.39 19.05 48.65
CA GLN A 364 -26.23 18.54 49.73
C GLN A 364 -25.67 17.26 50.35
N ALA A 365 -25.21 16.30 49.55
CA ALA A 365 -24.54 15.10 50.05
C ALA A 365 -23.29 15.44 50.89
N ILE A 366 -22.51 16.43 50.46
CA ILE A 366 -21.38 16.95 51.25
C ILE A 366 -21.87 17.55 52.57
N LYS A 367 -22.91 18.38 52.57
CA LYS A 367 -23.49 18.96 53.79
C LYS A 367 -23.93 17.87 54.77
N VAL A 368 -24.60 16.82 54.28
CA VAL A 368 -25.03 15.68 55.08
C VAL A 368 -23.84 14.93 55.69
N LEU A 369 -22.83 14.60 54.88
CA LEU A 369 -21.63 13.93 55.37
C LEU A 369 -20.88 14.76 56.42
N LEU A 370 -20.75 16.08 56.20
CA LEU A 370 -20.13 16.99 57.17
C LEU A 370 -20.95 17.10 58.46
N LEU A 371 -22.28 17.09 58.38
CA LEU A 371 -23.14 17.08 59.57
C LEU A 371 -23.00 15.77 60.36
N LYS A 372 -22.90 14.62 59.68
CA LYS A 372 -22.73 13.29 60.31
C LYS A 372 -21.51 13.24 61.22
N VAL A 373 -20.42 13.89 60.85
CA VAL A 373 -19.18 13.88 61.63
C VAL A 373 -19.13 14.94 62.75
N GLN A 374 -20.05 15.91 62.80
CA GLN A 374 -20.04 16.98 63.81
C GLN A 374 -20.08 16.47 65.27
N PRO A 375 -20.92 15.49 65.65
CA PRO A 375 -20.97 14.98 67.03
C PRO A 375 -19.65 14.35 67.47
N LEU A 376 -18.92 13.70 66.56
CA LEU A 376 -17.60 13.14 66.83
C LEU A 376 -16.60 14.25 67.11
N LEU A 377 -16.64 15.34 66.34
CA LEU A 377 -15.78 16.50 66.56
C LEU A 377 -16.10 17.18 67.90
N ALA A 378 -17.37 17.35 68.24
CA ALA A 378 -17.81 17.89 69.54
C ALA A 378 -17.34 17.02 70.73
N SER A 379 -17.26 15.70 70.53
CA SER A 379 -16.77 14.73 71.52
C SER A 379 -15.24 14.55 71.47
N ASN A 380 -14.52 15.42 70.75
CA ASN A 380 -13.07 15.36 70.52
C ASN A 380 -12.56 14.05 69.85
N GLN A 381 -13.43 13.29 69.18
CA GLN A 381 -13.10 12.06 68.43
C GLN A 381 -12.67 12.38 66.99
N ARG A 382 -11.62 13.20 66.84
CA ARG A 382 -11.19 13.75 65.54
C ARG A 382 -10.77 12.69 64.52
N GLN A 383 -10.06 11.64 64.95
CA GLN A 383 -9.60 10.60 64.03
C GLN A 383 -10.78 9.84 63.42
N LYS A 384 -11.78 9.46 64.22
CA LYS A 384 -12.99 8.79 63.71
C LYS A 384 -13.77 9.65 62.72
N ALA A 385 -13.82 10.96 62.95
CA ALA A 385 -14.42 11.89 61.99
C ALA A 385 -13.66 11.89 60.65
N ILE A 386 -12.32 11.90 60.69
CA ILE A 386 -11.48 11.79 59.49
C ILE A 386 -11.70 10.46 58.78
N ASP A 387 -11.74 9.34 59.50
CA ASP A 387 -11.91 8.01 58.92
C ASP A 387 -13.23 7.91 58.13
N ILE A 388 -14.32 8.49 58.64
CA ILE A 388 -15.62 8.55 57.94
C ILE A 388 -15.54 9.41 56.67
N LEU A 389 -14.89 10.58 56.74
CA LEU A 389 -14.72 11.44 55.56
C LEU A 389 -13.85 10.76 54.48
N GLU A 390 -12.77 10.09 54.88
CA GLU A 390 -11.88 9.35 53.99
C GLU A 390 -12.62 8.16 53.34
N MET A 391 -13.50 7.49 54.08
CA MET A 391 -14.34 6.39 53.57
C MET A 391 -15.22 6.82 52.39
N HIS A 392 -15.85 7.99 52.47
CA HIS A 392 -16.77 8.50 51.43
C HIS A 392 -16.08 9.35 50.36
N ARG A 393 -14.79 9.70 50.51
CA ARG A 393 -14.09 10.65 49.64
C ARG A 393 -14.14 10.28 48.15
N ALA A 394 -14.09 9.00 47.82
CA ALA A 394 -14.11 8.51 46.45
C ALA A 394 -15.46 8.78 45.74
N GLU A 395 -16.56 8.82 46.49
CA GLU A 395 -17.92 9.02 45.96
C GLU A 395 -18.09 10.42 45.36
N PHE A 396 -17.34 11.40 45.85
CA PHE A 396 -17.44 12.80 45.43
C PHE A 396 -16.60 13.17 44.20
N GLN A 397 -15.87 12.23 43.60
CA GLN A 397 -15.17 12.40 42.32
C GLN A 397 -14.44 13.76 42.18
N ASN A 398 -14.88 14.60 41.23
CA ASN A 398 -14.35 15.93 40.93
C ASN A 398 -14.54 16.95 42.08
N LYS A 399 -15.48 16.71 43.00
CA LYS A 399 -15.71 17.50 44.22
C LYS A 399 -15.07 16.90 45.47
N GLY A 400 -14.33 15.80 45.37
CA GLY A 400 -13.63 15.20 46.51
C GLY A 400 -12.63 16.15 47.20
N TYR A 401 -12.13 17.18 46.49
CA TYR A 401 -11.32 18.24 47.09
C TYR A 401 -12.03 18.99 48.23
N LYS A 402 -13.37 19.07 48.22
CA LYS A 402 -14.16 19.66 49.31
C LYS A 402 -14.05 18.80 50.58
N ILE A 403 -14.02 17.48 50.42
CA ILE A 403 -13.79 16.52 51.51
C ILE A 403 -12.34 16.59 52.00
N ASP A 404 -11.37 16.61 51.08
CA ASP A 404 -9.94 16.73 51.39
C ASP A 404 -9.66 18.01 52.20
N LYS A 405 -10.30 19.14 51.83
CA LYS A 405 -10.23 20.41 52.56
C LYS A 405 -10.83 20.32 53.97
N ALA A 406 -11.95 19.62 54.13
CA ALA A 406 -12.56 19.41 55.44
C ALA A 406 -11.64 18.57 56.35
N ILE A 407 -11.06 17.49 55.83
CA ILE A 407 -10.08 16.64 56.54
C ILE A 407 -8.87 17.47 56.97
N ALA A 408 -8.29 18.27 56.06
CA ALA A 408 -7.15 19.14 56.38
C ALA A 408 -7.48 20.13 57.51
N THR A 409 -8.69 20.70 57.50
CA THR A 409 -9.17 21.62 58.54
C THR A 409 -9.25 20.92 59.91
N ILE A 410 -9.73 19.68 59.96
CA ILE A 410 -9.82 18.89 61.20
C ILE A 410 -8.42 18.55 61.74
N LYS A 411 -7.47 18.18 60.86
CA LYS A 411 -6.07 17.85 61.22
C LYS A 411 -5.33 19.04 61.83
N GLN A 412 -5.62 20.27 61.37
CA GLN A 412 -4.98 21.51 61.87
C GLN A 412 -5.52 22.01 63.22
N GLY A 413 -6.57 21.40 63.79
CA GLY A 413 -7.02 21.65 65.16
C GLY A 413 -7.77 22.97 65.42
N GLY A 414 -8.30 23.63 64.39
CA GLY A 414 -9.02 24.90 64.53
C GLY A 414 -10.41 24.76 65.16
N GLY A 415 -10.56 25.22 66.41
CA GLY A 415 -11.82 25.36 67.14
C GLY A 415 -12.76 26.48 66.63
N LYS A 416 -12.96 26.60 65.32
CA LYS A 416 -14.10 27.33 64.74
C LYS A 416 -14.62 26.56 63.53
N THR A 417 -15.81 26.02 63.71
CA THR A 417 -16.68 25.39 62.72
C THR A 417 -16.71 26.18 61.41
N PRO A 418 -16.64 25.56 60.21
CA PRO A 418 -17.00 26.23 58.96
C PRO A 418 -18.52 26.35 58.80
N ALA A 419 -19.25 26.57 59.90
CA ALA A 419 -20.70 26.71 59.92
C ALA A 419 -21.19 28.13 59.60
N SER A 420 -20.30 29.12 59.48
CA SER A 420 -20.71 30.53 59.31
C SER A 420 -20.71 31.07 57.88
N ASN A 421 -20.35 30.28 56.85
CA ASN A 421 -20.47 30.70 55.45
C ASN A 421 -21.47 29.87 54.61
N VAL A 422 -22.29 29.03 55.24
CA VAL A 422 -23.47 28.43 54.59
C VAL A 422 -24.71 29.01 55.28
N THR A 423 -24.95 30.29 55.04
CA THR A 423 -26.21 30.93 55.41
C THR A 423 -27.31 30.37 54.50
N LEU A 424 -28.29 29.68 55.09
CA LEU A 424 -29.61 29.52 54.49
C LEU A 424 -30.20 30.93 54.38
N ARG A 425 -30.19 31.51 53.18
CA ARG A 425 -30.84 32.81 52.92
C ARG A 425 -32.33 32.55 52.80
N SER A 426 -33.10 32.78 53.87
CA SER A 426 -34.55 32.91 53.78
C SER A 426 -34.89 34.30 53.25
N GLU A 427 -35.10 34.43 51.94
CA GLU A 427 -35.70 35.64 51.36
C GLU A 427 -37.23 35.56 51.48
N THR A 428 -37.77 36.04 52.59
CA THR A 428 -39.14 36.60 52.61
C THR A 428 -39.00 38.12 52.50
N LYS A 429 -39.11 38.62 51.26
CA LYS A 429 -39.37 40.05 51.03
C LYS A 429 -40.80 40.34 51.45
N SER A 430 -40.94 40.98 52.61
CA SER A 430 -42.11 41.78 52.97
C SER A 430 -42.21 42.95 51.99
N THR A 431 -43.18 42.88 51.08
CA THR A 431 -43.74 44.06 50.40
C THR A 431 -44.58 44.85 51.39
N ASN A 432 -44.27 46.13 51.58
CA ASN A 432 -45.21 47.21 51.83
C ASN A 432 -44.44 48.54 51.87
N GLU A 433 -44.39 49.23 50.75
CA GLU A 433 -45.00 50.57 50.52
C GLU A 433 -44.92 50.92 49.03
#